data_AF-A0A9Q3HWZ4-F1
#
_entry.id   AF-A0A9Q3HWZ4-F1
#
_cell.length_a   1.000
_cell.length_b   1.000
_cell.length_c   1.000
_cell.angle_alpha   90.00
_cell.angle_beta   90.00
_cell.angle_gamma   90.00
#
_symmetry.space_group_name_H-M   'P 1'
#
loop_
_entity.id
_entity.type
_entity.pdbx_description
1 polymer ?
#
loop_
_entity_poly.entity_id
_entity_poly.type
_entity_poly.pdbx_seq_one_letter_code
_entity_poly.pdbx_strand_id
1 'polypeptide(L)'
;MASLNKGLEVLERALAHSQRCGVRHGAIFDQKKTDLILFTKRKITAPPIQICYQTLNFQKRVKWLGLTLMPTLTFGEHLKNLKQCINSTIAQLTRIICPTFGCNQKEERTLVSTVLITQNLHGRILWYTITRLLNMWQHTATCQITGMMRKTPTAFLKHYGNIPYFTNQHIKLTHNYIHNKLTGPK
;
A
#
# COMPACT_ATOMS: atom_id res chain seq x y z
N MET A 1 31.57 3.36 3.08
CA MET A 1 31.78 2.31 2.05
C MET A 1 31.85 0.92 2.67
N ALA A 2 32.52 0.73 3.81
CA ALA A 2 32.56 -0.56 4.52
C ALA A 2 31.18 -1.23 4.76
N SER A 3 30.16 -0.45 5.12
CA SER A 3 28.79 -0.99 5.32
C SER A 3 28.10 -1.44 4.03
N LEU A 4 28.44 -0.84 2.88
CA LEU A 4 27.89 -1.22 1.58
C LEU A 4 28.46 -2.56 1.14
N ASN A 5 29.79 -2.71 1.21
CA ASN A 5 30.49 -3.93 0.80
C ASN A 5 30.00 -5.12 1.63
N LYS A 6 29.87 -4.96 2.95
CA LYS A 6 29.28 -5.99 3.82
C LYS A 6 27.84 -6.33 3.43
N GLY A 7 27.05 -5.34 3.03
CA GLY A 7 25.68 -5.56 2.54
C GLY A 7 25.64 -6.34 1.22
N LEU A 8 26.55 -6.02 0.29
CA LEU A 8 26.69 -6.73 -0.98
C LEU A 8 27.15 -8.18 -0.76
N GLU A 9 28.13 -8.43 0.12
CA GLU A 9 28.57 -9.78 0.45
C GLU A 9 27.46 -10.65 1.06
N VAL A 10 26.60 -10.07 1.90
CA VAL A 10 25.45 -10.77 2.48
C VAL A 10 24.42 -11.08 1.39
N LEU A 11 24.18 -10.12 0.50
CA LEU A 11 23.27 -10.29 -0.63
C LEU A 11 23.77 -11.39 -1.59
N GLU A 12 25.04 -11.37 -1.98
CA GLU A 12 25.65 -12.39 -2.84
C GLU A 12 25.56 -13.79 -2.20
N ARG A 13 25.81 -13.90 -0.90
CA ARG A 13 25.64 -15.18 -0.17
C ARG A 13 24.19 -15.67 -0.17
N ALA A 14 23.24 -14.77 0.08
CA ALA A 14 21.81 -15.11 0.06
C ALA A 14 21.33 -15.51 -1.35
N LEU A 15 21.85 -14.85 -2.38
CA LEU A 15 21.60 -15.18 -3.78
C LEU A 15 22.16 -16.56 -4.13
N ALA A 16 23.43 -16.84 -3.81
CA ALA A 16 24.04 -18.15 -4.04
C ALA A 16 23.30 -19.27 -3.32
N HIS A 17 22.78 -19.02 -2.11
CA HIS A 17 21.92 -19.96 -1.40
C HIS A 17 20.59 -20.18 -2.14
N SER A 18 19.92 -19.11 -2.54
CA SER A 18 18.64 -19.18 -3.25
C SER A 18 18.76 -19.89 -4.61
N GLN A 19 19.87 -19.69 -5.32
CA GLN A 19 20.17 -20.39 -6.57
C GLN A 19 20.36 -21.88 -6.36
N ARG A 20 21.13 -22.30 -5.35
CA ARG A 20 21.29 -23.72 -5.02
C ARG A 20 19.95 -24.37 -4.67
N CYS A 21 19.11 -23.68 -3.90
CA CYS A 21 17.76 -24.14 -3.60
C CYS A 21 16.89 -24.24 -4.86
N GLY A 22 16.99 -23.27 -5.77
CA GLY A 22 16.31 -23.28 -7.06
C GLY A 22 16.67 -24.51 -7.89
N VAL A 23 17.97 -24.77 -8.10
CA VAL A 23 18.47 -25.94 -8.84
C VAL A 23 17.99 -27.24 -8.21
N ARG A 24 18.07 -27.37 -6.88
CA ARG A 24 17.63 -28.58 -6.15
C ARG A 24 16.15 -28.91 -6.37
N HIS A 25 15.30 -27.90 -6.56
CA HIS A 25 13.85 -28.07 -6.74
C HIS A 25 13.39 -27.85 -8.19
N GLY A 26 14.32 -27.72 -9.15
CA GLY A 26 13.99 -27.46 -10.56
C GLY A 26 13.37 -26.09 -10.83
N ALA A 27 13.58 -25.10 -9.96
CA ALA A 27 13.06 -23.74 -10.11
C ALA A 27 14.08 -22.80 -10.78
N ILE A 28 13.61 -21.98 -11.70
CA ILE A 28 14.41 -21.00 -12.45
C ILE A 28 13.95 -19.58 -12.09
N PHE A 29 14.90 -18.67 -11.86
CA PHE A 29 14.61 -17.26 -11.61
C PHE A 29 14.37 -16.52 -12.94
N ASP A 30 13.22 -15.86 -13.05
CA ASP A 30 12.85 -15.05 -14.21
C ASP A 30 13.40 -13.63 -14.06
N GLN A 31 14.12 -13.16 -15.09
CA GLN A 31 14.70 -11.82 -15.13
C GLN A 31 13.65 -10.73 -14.96
N LYS A 32 12.49 -10.91 -15.60
CA LYS A 32 11.44 -9.88 -15.64
C LYS A 32 10.73 -9.73 -14.31
N LYS A 33 10.80 -10.74 -13.46
CA LYS A 33 10.16 -10.77 -12.13
C LYS A 33 11.15 -10.47 -11.00
N THR A 34 12.45 -10.50 -11.28
CA THR A 34 13.49 -10.34 -10.27
C THR A 34 13.99 -8.91 -10.27
N ASP A 35 13.59 -8.15 -9.26
CA ASP A 35 14.04 -6.79 -9.03
C ASP A 35 15.03 -6.73 -7.87
N LEU A 36 16.05 -5.89 -7.99
CA LEU A 36 16.99 -5.57 -6.91
C LEU A 36 16.72 -4.18 -6.36
N ILE A 37 16.66 -4.06 -5.03
CA ILE A 37 16.57 -2.76 -4.35
C ILE A 37 17.52 -2.73 -3.16
N LEU A 38 18.23 -1.61 -3.00
CA LEU A 38 19.10 -1.37 -1.87
C LEU A 38 18.43 -0.41 -0.90
N PHE A 39 18.14 -0.87 0.31
CA PHE A 39 17.60 0.00 1.35
C PHE A 39 18.72 0.76 2.04
N THR A 40 18.73 2.08 1.90
CA THR A 40 19.74 2.95 2.51
C THR A 40 19.19 4.37 2.66
N LYS A 41 19.61 5.06 3.73
CA LYS A 41 19.32 6.48 3.93
C LYS A 41 20.18 7.37 3.03
N ARG A 42 21.32 6.87 2.56
CA ARG A 42 22.28 7.61 1.73
C ARG A 42 22.02 7.32 0.25
N LYS A 43 22.17 8.32 -0.61
CA LYS A 43 22.17 8.10 -2.07
C LYS A 43 23.45 7.36 -2.43
N ILE A 44 23.32 6.08 -2.73
CA ILE A 44 24.43 5.20 -3.09
C ILE A 44 24.05 4.51 -4.39
N THR A 45 24.96 4.54 -5.36
CA THR A 45 24.88 3.72 -6.56
C THR A 45 25.68 2.45 -6.29
N ALA A 46 25.00 1.31 -6.27
CA ALA A 46 25.64 0.01 -6.10
C ALA A 46 25.95 -0.61 -7.46
N PRO A 47 27.05 -1.37 -7.58
CA PRO A 47 27.38 -2.07 -8.82
C PRO A 47 26.32 -3.14 -9.14
N PRO A 48 26.09 -3.47 -10.41
CA PRO A 48 25.14 -4.52 -10.77
C PRO A 48 25.59 -5.89 -10.25
N ILE A 49 24.62 -6.78 -10.01
CA ILE A 49 24.86 -8.12 -9.47
C ILE A 49 24.43 -9.17 -10.50
N GLN A 50 25.21 -10.24 -10.62
CA GLN A 50 24.85 -11.37 -11.49
C GLN A 50 24.02 -12.42 -10.74
N ILE A 51 22.92 -12.86 -11.36
CA ILE A 51 22.06 -13.95 -10.89
C ILE A 51 21.77 -14.88 -12.06
N CYS A 52 22.06 -16.19 -11.95
CA CYS A 52 21.68 -17.22 -12.93
C CYS A 52 21.86 -16.77 -14.40
N TYR A 53 23.06 -16.29 -14.75
CA TYR A 53 23.45 -15.79 -16.09
C TYR A 53 22.88 -14.42 -16.50
N GLN A 54 22.29 -13.68 -15.57
CA GLN A 54 21.67 -12.37 -15.85
C GLN A 54 22.27 -11.29 -14.96
N THR A 55 22.54 -10.13 -15.53
CA THR A 55 22.98 -8.95 -14.80
C THR A 55 21.78 -8.13 -14.37
N LEU A 56 21.58 -7.97 -13.07
CA LEU A 56 20.51 -7.16 -12.51
C LEU A 56 21.04 -5.83 -11.98
N ASN A 57 20.33 -4.77 -12.36
CA ASN A 57 20.59 -3.41 -11.90
C ASN A 57 19.72 -3.07 -10.68
N PHE A 58 20.26 -2.27 -9.77
CA PHE A 58 19.50 -1.74 -8.65
C PHE A 58 18.43 -0.75 -9.13
N GLN A 59 17.17 -1.08 -8.82
CA GLN A 59 16.02 -0.27 -9.15
C GLN A 59 15.79 0.82 -8.10
N LYS A 60 15.34 1.98 -8.56
CA LYS A 60 14.93 3.08 -7.67
C LYS A 60 13.58 2.81 -7.00
N ARG A 61 12.81 1.86 -7.54
CA ARG A 61 11.46 1.49 -7.07
C ARG A 61 11.17 0.06 -7.42
N VAL A 62 10.58 -0.67 -6.47
CA VAL A 62 10.20 -2.06 -6.67
C VAL A 62 8.80 -2.28 -6.14
N LYS A 63 8.00 -3.07 -6.87
CA LYS A 63 6.67 -3.47 -6.42
C LYS A 63 6.76 -4.80 -5.71
N TRP A 64 6.38 -4.84 -4.43
CA TRP A 64 6.39 -6.06 -3.63
C TRP A 64 5.04 -6.24 -2.93
N LEU A 65 4.34 -7.36 -3.18
CA LEU A 65 3.02 -7.66 -2.63
C LEU A 65 2.00 -6.51 -2.80
N GLY A 66 2.07 -5.81 -3.94
CA GLY A 66 1.20 -4.65 -4.22
C GLY A 66 1.67 -3.32 -3.63
N LEU A 67 2.75 -3.31 -2.85
CA LEU A 67 3.34 -2.11 -2.25
C LEU A 67 4.48 -1.59 -3.13
N THR A 68 4.63 -0.26 -3.21
CA THR A 68 5.75 0.35 -3.92
C THR A 68 6.83 0.72 -2.90
N LEU A 69 7.94 0.00 -2.93
CA LEU A 69 9.08 0.22 -2.04
C LEU A 69 10.10 1.13 -2.71
N MET A 70 10.64 2.05 -1.92
CA MET A 70 11.73 2.95 -2.31
C MET A 70 12.98 2.67 -1.45
N PRO A 71 14.20 2.96 -1.96
CA PRO A 71 15.46 2.77 -1.23
C PRO A 71 15.48 3.43 0.15
N THR A 72 14.84 4.59 0.29
CA THR A 72 14.75 5.36 1.53
C THR A 72 13.63 4.91 2.46
N LEU A 73 12.88 3.85 2.11
CA LEU A 73 11.66 3.40 2.78
C LEU A 73 10.62 4.52 2.93
N THR A 74 10.64 5.49 2.00
CA THR A 74 9.62 6.53 1.90
C THR A 74 8.46 6.01 1.07
N PHE A 75 7.25 6.01 1.62
CA PHE A 75 6.05 5.50 0.94
C PHE A 75 5.31 6.54 0.09
N GLY A 76 5.94 7.68 -0.20
CA GLY A 76 5.31 8.78 -0.94
C GLY A 76 4.73 8.36 -2.29
N GLU A 77 5.48 7.55 -3.05
CA GLU A 77 4.99 7.06 -4.34
C GLU A 77 3.88 6.02 -4.21
N HIS A 78 4.00 5.12 -3.23
CA HIS A 78 2.94 4.17 -2.92
C HIS A 78 1.62 4.90 -2.62
N LEU A 79 1.69 5.97 -1.81
CA LEU A 79 0.52 6.78 -1.46
C LEU A 79 -0.05 7.55 -2.65
N LYS A 80 0.80 8.01 -3.57
CA LYS A 80 0.34 8.63 -4.82
C LYS A 80 -0.44 7.62 -5.67
N ASN A 81 0.08 6.41 -5.81
CA ASN A 81 -0.57 5.32 -6.54
C ASN A 81 -1.89 4.92 -5.85
N LEU A 82 -1.88 4.82 -4.52
CA LEU A 82 -3.06 4.53 -3.72
C LEU A 82 -4.13 5.63 -3.87
N LYS A 83 -3.73 6.91 -3.82
CA LYS A 83 -4.63 8.05 -4.07
C LYS A 83 -5.31 7.94 -5.43
N GLN A 84 -4.54 7.62 -6.48
CA GLN A 84 -5.07 7.48 -7.83
C GLN A 84 -6.03 6.28 -7.93
N CYS A 85 -5.70 5.15 -7.31
CA CYS A 85 -6.55 3.97 -7.24
C CYS A 85 -7.89 4.27 -6.55
N ILE A 86 -7.84 4.93 -5.38
CA ILE A 86 -9.03 5.31 -4.62
C ILE A 86 -9.88 6.29 -5.39
N ASN A 87 -9.29 7.32 -6.01
CA ASN A 87 -10.04 8.28 -6.81
C ASN A 87 -10.72 7.60 -8.01
N SER A 88 -10.03 6.67 -8.69
CA SER A 88 -10.63 5.88 -9.77
C SER A 88 -11.77 5.00 -9.26
N THR A 89 -11.58 4.37 -8.10
CA THR A 89 -12.60 3.53 -7.45
C THR A 89 -13.83 4.36 -7.07
N ILE A 90 -13.65 5.54 -6.47
CA ILE A 90 -14.75 6.47 -6.19
C ILE A 90 -15.48 6.83 -7.48
N ALA A 91 -14.76 7.17 -8.56
CA ALA A 91 -15.36 7.52 -9.85
C ALA A 91 -16.11 6.34 -10.52
N GLN A 92 -15.71 5.10 -10.24
CA GLN A 92 -16.44 3.92 -10.67
C GLN A 92 -17.69 3.69 -9.82
N LEU A 93 -17.55 3.81 -8.49
CA LEU A 93 -18.66 3.67 -7.54
C LEU A 93 -19.74 4.72 -7.76
N THR A 94 -19.40 5.96 -8.13
CA THR A 94 -20.37 7.01 -8.44
C THR A 94 -21.30 6.67 -9.60
N ARG A 95 -20.93 5.72 -10.48
CA ARG A 95 -21.81 5.28 -11.56
C ARG A 95 -22.93 4.36 -11.08
N ILE A 96 -22.72 3.71 -9.93
CA ILE A 96 -23.65 2.77 -9.30
C ILE A 96 -24.44 3.49 -8.20
N ILE A 97 -23.76 4.39 -7.49
CA ILE A 97 -24.20 5.09 -6.29
C ILE A 97 -24.55 6.51 -6.71
N CYS A 98 -25.72 6.65 -7.33
CA CYS A 98 -26.26 7.93 -7.75
C CYS A 98 -27.50 8.22 -6.91
N PRO A 99 -27.60 9.37 -6.22
CA PRO A 99 -28.76 9.70 -5.38
C PRO A 99 -30.09 9.70 -6.14
N THR A 100 -30.04 9.87 -7.47
CA THR A 100 -31.22 9.98 -8.34
C THR A 100 -31.74 8.65 -8.88
N PHE A 101 -30.88 7.64 -9.08
CA PHE A 101 -31.25 6.36 -9.72
C PHE A 101 -30.47 5.15 -9.16
N GLY A 102 -29.92 5.29 -7.96
CA GLY A 102 -28.98 4.34 -7.35
C GLY A 102 -29.61 3.33 -6.40
N CYS A 103 -28.73 2.59 -5.72
CA CYS A 103 -29.11 1.61 -4.71
C CYS A 103 -29.69 2.28 -3.45
N ASN A 104 -30.27 1.48 -2.55
CA ASN A 104 -30.73 2.01 -1.27
C ASN A 104 -29.55 2.59 -0.48
N GLN A 105 -29.74 3.71 0.20
CA GLN A 105 -28.66 4.45 0.89
C GLN A 105 -27.89 3.58 1.91
N LYS A 106 -28.53 2.57 2.52
CA LYS A 106 -27.85 1.60 3.39
C LYS A 106 -26.86 0.70 2.63
N GLU A 107 -27.27 0.24 1.46
CA GLU A 107 -26.46 -0.63 0.59
C GLU A 107 -25.29 0.17 0.00
N GLU A 108 -25.55 1.40 -0.44
CA GLU A 108 -24.52 2.33 -0.92
C GLU A 108 -23.43 2.57 0.13
N ARG A 109 -23.82 2.90 1.37
CA ARG A 109 -22.89 3.08 2.48
C ARG A 109 -22.06 1.82 2.73
N THR A 110 -22.71 0.66 2.73
CA THR A 110 -22.05 -0.62 2.94
C THR A 110 -21.05 -0.88 1.83
N LEU A 111 -21.46 -0.72 0.57
CA LEU A 111 -20.62 -0.92 -0.61
C LEU A 111 -19.39 -0.02 -0.60
N VAL A 112 -19.57 1.29 -0.45
CA VAL A 112 -18.43 2.22 -0.43
C VAL A 112 -17.53 1.96 0.76
N SER A 113 -18.11 1.72 1.94
CA SER A 113 -17.32 1.43 3.13
C SER A 113 -16.45 0.20 2.89
N THR A 114 -17.02 -0.93 2.47
CA THR A 114 -16.29 -2.18 2.28
C THR A 114 -15.19 -2.05 1.21
N VAL A 115 -15.51 -1.44 0.06
CA VAL A 115 -14.54 -1.31 -1.03
C VAL A 115 -13.41 -0.34 -0.67
N LEU A 116 -13.73 0.84 -0.14
CA LEU A 116 -12.69 1.83 0.18
C LEU A 116 -11.89 1.44 1.42
N ILE A 117 -12.51 0.85 2.43
CA ILE A 117 -11.81 0.35 3.63
C ILE A 117 -10.80 -0.73 3.22
N THR A 118 -11.19 -1.72 2.42
CA THR A 118 -10.27 -2.80 2.03
C THR A 118 -9.05 -2.27 1.26
N GLN A 119 -9.25 -1.34 0.33
CA GLN A 119 -8.14 -0.68 -0.38
C GLN A 119 -7.25 0.14 0.57
N ASN A 120 -7.86 0.90 1.49
CA ASN A 120 -7.14 1.67 2.50
C ASN A 120 -6.41 0.81 3.53
N LEU A 121 -6.85 -0.41 3.80
CA LEU A 121 -6.19 -1.28 4.78
C LEU A 121 -4.97 -1.99 4.21
N HIS A 122 -4.81 -2.02 2.88
CA HIS A 122 -3.66 -2.63 2.23
C HIS A 122 -2.39 -1.83 2.53
N GLY A 123 -1.38 -2.49 3.11
CA GLY A 123 -0.12 -1.84 3.45
C GLY A 123 -0.17 -0.86 4.63
N ARG A 124 -1.29 -0.80 5.38
CA ARG A 124 -1.55 0.16 6.47
C ARG A 124 -0.42 0.32 7.50
N ILE A 125 0.27 -0.78 7.80
CA ILE A 125 1.38 -0.82 8.77
C ILE A 125 2.51 0.14 8.35
N LEU A 126 2.69 0.33 7.05
CA LEU A 126 3.79 1.11 6.49
C LEU A 126 3.53 2.62 6.47
N TRP A 127 2.26 3.05 6.50
CA TRP A 127 1.90 4.47 6.31
C TRP A 127 0.91 5.02 7.35
N TYR A 128 0.94 4.47 8.56
CA TYR A 128 0.00 4.81 9.64
C TYR A 128 -0.05 6.28 10.05
N THR A 129 0.99 7.06 9.73
CA THR A 129 1.10 8.48 10.11
C THR A 129 0.22 9.41 9.27
N ILE A 130 -0.44 8.92 8.21
CA ILE A 130 -1.03 9.76 7.17
C ILE A 130 -2.57 9.77 7.23
N THR A 131 -3.09 10.12 8.40
CA THR A 131 -4.54 10.21 8.69
C THR A 131 -5.24 11.31 7.89
N ARG A 132 -4.52 12.36 7.49
CA ARG A 132 -5.08 13.46 6.68
C ARG A 132 -5.58 13.01 5.31
N LEU A 133 -4.84 12.12 4.63
CA LEU A 133 -5.25 11.61 3.31
C LEU A 133 -6.54 10.77 3.42
N LEU A 134 -6.61 9.91 4.45
CA LEU A 134 -7.80 9.09 4.73
C LEU A 134 -9.05 9.96 4.93
N ASN A 135 -8.94 11.04 5.71
CA ASN A 135 -10.05 11.96 5.93
C ASN A 135 -10.52 12.65 4.64
N MET A 136 -9.60 13.03 3.76
CA MET A 136 -9.96 13.62 2.46
C MET A 136 -10.68 12.63 1.54
N TRP A 137 -10.24 11.37 1.51
CA TRP A 137 -10.90 10.32 0.73
C TRP A 137 -12.28 9.98 1.29
N GLN A 138 -12.39 9.87 2.61
CA GLN A 138 -13.67 9.66 3.28
C GLN A 138 -14.64 10.81 2.98
N HIS A 139 -14.18 12.05 3.09
CA HIS A 139 -14.98 13.24 2.75
C HIS A 139 -15.53 13.15 1.32
N THR A 140 -14.64 12.92 0.36
CA THR A 140 -15.01 12.83 -1.06
C THR A 140 -16.02 11.71 -1.31
N ALA A 141 -15.77 10.52 -0.76
CA ALA A 141 -16.67 9.38 -0.86
C ALA A 141 -18.04 9.66 -0.23
N THR A 142 -18.07 10.32 0.92
CA THR A 142 -19.31 10.62 1.64
C THR A 142 -20.16 11.64 0.88
N CYS A 143 -19.55 12.68 0.30
CA CYS A 143 -20.24 13.60 -0.61
C CYS A 143 -20.88 12.88 -1.78
N GLN A 144 -20.19 11.90 -2.39
CA GLN A 144 -20.74 11.14 -3.52
C GLN A 144 -21.97 10.32 -3.13
N ILE A 145 -21.88 9.55 -2.04
CA ILE A 145 -23.00 8.71 -1.55
C ILE A 145 -24.20 9.57 -1.17
N THR A 146 -23.97 10.71 -0.53
CA THR A 146 -25.05 11.55 0.00
C THR A 146 -25.60 12.53 -1.03
N GLY A 147 -24.99 12.63 -2.21
CA GLY A 147 -25.31 13.67 -3.20
C GLY A 147 -24.94 15.09 -2.77
N MET A 148 -24.19 15.24 -1.67
CA MET A 148 -23.85 16.52 -1.10
C MET A 148 -22.72 17.22 -1.87
N MET A 149 -22.71 18.55 -1.83
CA MET A 149 -21.68 19.36 -2.47
C MET A 149 -20.28 19.05 -1.90
N ARG A 150 -19.24 19.18 -2.72
CA ARG A 150 -17.85 18.96 -2.29
C ARG A 150 -17.42 19.88 -1.14
N LYS A 151 -18.03 21.08 -1.05
CA LYS A 151 -17.74 22.10 -0.03
C LYS A 151 -18.53 21.89 1.27
N THR A 152 -19.39 20.89 1.35
CA THR A 152 -20.18 20.63 2.56
C THR A 152 -19.25 20.43 3.77
N PRO A 153 -19.54 21.01 4.95
CA PRO A 153 -18.70 20.83 6.12
C PRO A 153 -18.53 19.36 6.52
N THR A 154 -17.30 18.97 6.87
CA THR A 154 -17.00 17.57 7.28
C THR A 154 -17.84 17.16 8.48
N ALA A 155 -18.04 18.04 9.47
CA ALA A 155 -18.86 17.76 10.66
C ALA A 155 -20.30 17.34 10.32
N PHE A 156 -20.89 17.93 9.28
CA PHE A 156 -22.23 17.56 8.83
C PHE A 156 -22.23 16.19 8.14
N LEU A 157 -21.29 15.96 7.22
CA LEU A 157 -21.16 14.67 6.51
C LEU A 157 -20.86 13.51 7.45
N LYS A 158 -20.15 13.78 8.54
CA LYS A 158 -19.87 12.85 9.63
C LYS A 158 -21.15 12.34 10.29
N HIS A 159 -22.09 13.24 10.57
CA HIS A 159 -23.37 12.90 11.18
C HIS A 159 -24.32 12.24 10.17
N TYR A 160 -24.42 12.82 8.96
CA TYR A 160 -25.39 12.39 7.95
C TYR A 160 -24.98 11.12 7.18
N GLY A 161 -23.69 10.99 6.86
CA GLY A 161 -23.17 9.89 6.05
C GLY A 161 -23.26 8.54 6.74
N ASN A 162 -23.12 8.50 8.08
CA ASN A 162 -23.15 7.29 8.90
C ASN A 162 -22.23 6.16 8.35
N ILE A 163 -21.03 6.52 7.88
CA ILE A 163 -20.01 5.60 7.37
C ILE A 163 -18.93 5.46 8.44
N PRO A 164 -18.43 4.24 8.72
CA PRO A 164 -17.31 4.06 9.62
C PRO A 164 -16.09 4.89 9.21
N TYR A 165 -15.47 5.55 10.17
CA TYR A 165 -14.29 6.38 9.90
C TYR A 165 -13.10 5.54 9.46
N PHE A 166 -12.56 5.86 8.29
CA PHE A 166 -11.38 5.17 7.76
C PHE A 166 -10.20 5.30 8.71
N THR A 167 -10.00 6.49 9.29
CA THR A 167 -8.95 6.75 10.27
C THR A 167 -9.09 5.89 11.53
N ASN A 168 -10.30 5.79 12.09
CA ASN A 168 -10.51 5.00 13.32
C ASN A 168 -10.30 3.51 13.06
N GLN A 169 -10.82 3.00 11.94
CA GLN A 169 -10.61 1.61 11.55
C GLN A 169 -9.13 1.32 11.25
N HIS A 170 -8.44 2.22 10.56
CA HIS A 170 -7.02 2.11 10.29
C HIS A 170 -6.22 2.03 11.60
N ILE A 171 -6.47 2.93 12.55
CA ILE A 171 -5.80 2.95 13.85
C ILE A 171 -6.11 1.66 14.63
N LYS A 172 -7.39 1.29 14.77
CA LYS A 172 -7.80 0.09 15.49
C LYS A 172 -7.12 -1.17 14.94
N LEU A 173 -7.13 -1.34 13.63
CA LEU A 173 -6.55 -2.53 12.99
C LEU A 173 -5.03 -2.54 12.95
N THR A 174 -4.38 -1.37 12.95
CA THR A 174 -2.92 -1.27 13.04
C THR A 174 -2.45 -1.49 14.48
N HIS A 175 -3.12 -0.87 15.45
CA HIS A 175 -2.82 -1.02 16.86
C HIS A 175 -3.02 -2.46 17.33
N ASN A 176 -4.16 -3.08 16.98
CA ASN A 176 -4.40 -4.50 17.30
C ASN A 176 -3.34 -5.41 16.68
N TYR A 177 -2.91 -5.14 15.43
CA TYR A 177 -1.85 -5.91 14.80
C TYR A 177 -0.54 -5.81 15.57
N ILE A 178 -0.10 -4.59 15.91
CA ILE A 178 1.14 -4.35 16.66
C ILE A 178 1.04 -4.98 18.05
N HIS A 179 -0.06 -4.74 18.76
CA HIS A 179 -0.32 -5.29 20.09
C HIS A 179 -0.24 -6.83 20.08
N ASN A 180 -0.92 -7.50 19.14
CA ASN A 180 -0.89 -8.96 19.04
C ASN A 180 0.49 -9.50 18.67
N LYS A 181 1.28 -8.75 17.89
CA LYS A 181 2.66 -9.13 17.59
C LYS A 181 3.61 -8.96 18.77
N LEU A 182 3.38 -7.94 19.61
CA LEU A 182 4.19 -7.69 20.80
C LEU A 182 3.82 -8.61 21.96
N THR A 183 2.54 -8.96 22.11
CA THR A 183 2.05 -9.80 23.21
C THR A 183 2.08 -11.29 22.92
N GLY A 184 2.44 -11.67 21.67
CA GLY A 184 2.46 -13.07 21.22
C GLY A 184 1.05 -13.69 21.14
N PRO A 185 0.91 -14.90 20.57
CA PRO A 185 -0.32 -15.65 20.76
C PRO A 185 -0.47 -15.96 22.26
N LYS A 186 -1.63 -15.63 22.83
CA LYS A 186 -2.06 -16.24 24.10
C LYS A 186 -2.31 -17.73 23.90
#